data_AF-A0A821G1F2-F1
#
_entry.id   AF-A0A821G1F2-F1
#
_cell.length_a   1.000
_cell.length_b   1.000
_cell.length_c   1.000
_cell.angle_alpha   90.00
_cell.angle_beta   90.00
_cell.angle_gamma   90.00
#
_symmetry.space_group_name_H-M   'P 1'
#
loop_
_entity.id
_entity.type
_entity.pdbx_description
1 polymer ?
#
loop_
_entity_poly.entity_id
_entity_poly.type
_entity_poly.pdbx_seq_one_letter_code
_entity_poly.pdbx_strand_id
1 'polypeptide(L)'
;MATNGHTPLMKQNSKSTAIVEVNSLSEDNQHINPADHYGVTSDYSICVDSNNTTYSNEFIESKYIYEMNHCEVDHRTKRVEIIPRKYQYNFRTKRQVQRTGVMLVGWGGNNGTTCTGAIIANRDKITWMRKEGEQFPNYYGSLTQSTTIRIGSNNEGKEVHIPFNTILPMLHPNDIVIGGWDINGANLSEGMKRACVFDYALQEKLNPMMSKLKPLPSIYYPDFIAANQEDRANNLIPKGTKQQDLEHIRNDIRTFKRTHNLEQVIVLWTANTERYVDVRSGLNQTSDEILQSIAANEEEISPSNIFACAAI
;
A
#
# COMPACT_ATOMS: atom_id res chain seq x y z
N MET A 1 77.52 36.72 -20.01
CA MET A 1 77.88 35.36 -20.44
C MET A 1 76.60 34.60 -20.70
N ALA A 2 76.39 34.25 -21.97
CA ALA A 2 75.35 33.32 -22.40
C ALA A 2 75.68 31.91 -21.91
N THR A 3 74.67 31.05 -21.69
CA THR A 3 74.30 29.98 -22.65
C THR A 3 73.17 29.10 -22.08
N ASN A 4 72.10 29.03 -22.87
CA ASN A 4 71.39 27.85 -23.36
C ASN A 4 70.85 26.76 -22.41
N GLY A 5 69.53 26.54 -22.56
CA GLY A 5 68.83 25.29 -22.27
C GLY A 5 67.37 25.33 -22.74
N HIS A 6 67.12 25.16 -24.05
CA HIS A 6 65.82 24.69 -24.57
C HIS A 6 65.68 23.18 -24.20
N THR A 7 64.50 22.61 -23.91
CA THR A 7 63.41 22.29 -24.86
C THR A 7 62.19 21.78 -24.04
N PRO A 8 60.92 21.92 -24.51
CA PRO A 8 59.70 21.76 -23.71
C PRO A 8 58.99 20.40 -23.93
N LEU A 9 58.10 19.98 -23.02
CA LEU A 9 57.02 18.95 -23.15
C LEU A 9 56.34 18.85 -21.76
N MET A 10 55.05 18.60 -21.53
CA MET A 10 53.90 18.26 -22.34
C MET A 10 52.67 18.60 -21.49
N LYS A 11 51.62 19.19 -22.09
CA LYS A 11 50.29 19.24 -21.49
C LYS A 11 49.76 17.81 -21.42
N GLN A 12 49.50 17.27 -20.24
CA GLN A 12 48.64 16.09 -20.10
C GLN A 12 47.23 16.53 -19.67
N ASN A 13 46.34 16.51 -20.66
CA ASN A 13 44.90 16.36 -20.45
C ASN A 13 44.65 15.00 -19.79
N SER A 14 44.24 14.95 -18.52
CA SER A 14 43.58 13.77 -17.98
C SER A 14 42.08 13.84 -18.33
N LYS A 15 41.73 13.34 -19.52
CA LYS A 15 40.36 12.90 -19.77
C LYS A 15 40.10 11.70 -18.86
N SER A 16 39.36 11.91 -17.77
CA SER A 16 38.75 10.80 -17.02
C SER A 16 37.58 10.29 -17.85
N THR A 17 37.84 9.29 -18.69
CA THR A 17 36.79 8.49 -19.32
C THR A 17 36.61 7.28 -18.42
N ALA A 18 35.63 7.33 -17.52
CA ALA A 18 35.20 6.13 -16.79
C ALA A 18 34.54 5.20 -17.81
N ILE A 19 35.28 4.19 -18.25
CA ILE A 19 34.73 3.05 -18.97
C ILE A 19 34.05 2.20 -17.89
N VAL A 20 32.71 2.21 -17.89
CA VAL A 20 31.93 1.28 -17.07
C VAL A 20 31.95 -0.06 -17.81
N GLU A 21 32.87 -0.94 -17.42
CA GLU A 21 32.77 -2.36 -17.76
C GLU A 21 31.60 -2.94 -16.97
N VAL A 22 30.50 -3.22 -17.67
CA VAL A 22 29.40 -4.02 -17.14
C VAL A 22 29.89 -5.47 -17.13
N ASN A 23 30.50 -5.88 -16.02
CA ASN A 23 30.73 -7.30 -15.79
C ASN A 23 29.38 -7.99 -15.72
N SER A 24 29.15 -8.91 -16.66
CA SER A 24 28.04 -9.85 -16.65
C SER A 24 27.97 -10.52 -15.28
N LEU A 25 26.81 -10.40 -14.63
CA LEU A 25 26.49 -11.09 -13.39
C LEU A 25 26.76 -12.58 -13.59
N SER A 26 27.69 -13.12 -12.80
CA SER A 26 27.97 -14.54 -12.71
C SER A 26 26.70 -15.28 -12.26
N GLU A 27 26.40 -16.37 -12.97
CA GLU A 27 25.33 -17.32 -12.69
C GLU A 27 25.59 -18.09 -11.38
N ASP A 28 25.46 -17.43 -10.23
CA ASP A 28 25.32 -18.13 -8.95
C ASP A 28 23.86 -18.09 -8.52
N ASN A 29 23.25 -19.28 -8.60
CA ASN A 29 21.89 -19.63 -8.25
C ASN A 29 21.61 -19.46 -6.73
N GLN A 30 21.56 -18.22 -6.26
CA GLN A 30 20.86 -17.85 -5.05
C GLN A 30 19.78 -16.85 -5.44
N HIS A 31 18.55 -17.03 -4.93
CA HIS A 31 17.49 -16.04 -5.05
C HIS A 31 17.89 -14.77 -4.28
N ILE A 32 18.76 -13.96 -4.88
CA ILE A 32 19.15 -12.66 -4.35
C ILE A 32 17.93 -11.75 -4.57
N ASN A 33 17.33 -11.29 -3.47
CA ASN A 33 16.32 -10.25 -3.57
C ASN A 33 17.03 -9.02 -4.16
N PRO A 34 16.50 -8.36 -5.20
CA PRO A 34 17.10 -7.11 -5.71
C PRO A 34 17.29 -6.05 -4.63
N ALA A 35 16.64 -6.22 -3.47
CA ALA A 35 16.82 -5.39 -2.28
C ALA A 35 18.07 -5.68 -1.44
N ASP A 36 18.77 -6.80 -1.68
CA ASP A 36 19.95 -7.23 -0.93
C ASP A 36 21.20 -6.47 -1.40
N HIS A 37 21.27 -5.16 -1.15
CA HIS A 37 22.49 -4.40 -1.33
C HIS A 37 23.42 -4.65 -0.13
N TYR A 38 24.59 -5.25 -0.34
CA TYR A 38 25.48 -5.80 0.71
C TYR A 38 24.89 -6.90 1.59
N GLY A 39 23.83 -7.59 1.14
CA GLY A 39 23.21 -8.65 1.95
C GLY A 39 22.45 -8.13 3.18
N VAL A 40 22.11 -6.84 3.22
CA VAL A 40 21.16 -6.30 4.20
C VAL A 40 19.76 -6.73 3.79
N THR A 41 19.23 -7.72 4.50
CA THR A 41 17.89 -8.26 4.25
C THR A 41 16.87 -7.69 5.24
N SER A 42 15.60 -8.09 5.13
CA SER A 42 14.51 -7.56 5.95
C SER A 42 14.60 -7.90 7.45
N ASP A 43 15.49 -8.81 7.84
CA ASP A 43 15.75 -9.20 9.24
C ASP A 43 16.74 -8.26 9.95
N TYR A 44 17.36 -7.32 9.24
CA TYR A 44 18.30 -6.37 9.82
C TYR A 44 17.57 -5.28 10.61
N SER A 45 18.10 -4.96 11.80
CA SER A 45 17.67 -3.79 12.56
C SER A 45 18.41 -2.54 12.08
N ILE A 46 17.66 -1.51 11.68
CA ILE A 46 18.23 -0.21 11.28
C ILE A 46 18.25 0.73 12.49
N CYS A 47 19.41 1.36 12.74
CA CYS A 47 19.60 2.33 13.81
C CYS A 47 20.28 3.59 13.24
N VAL A 48 19.77 4.77 13.61
CA VAL A 48 20.35 6.07 13.25
C VAL A 48 21.00 6.65 14.49
N ASP A 49 22.33 6.72 14.48
CA ASP A 49 23.11 7.39 15.52
C ASP A 49 23.06 8.92 15.30
N SER A 50 22.15 9.57 16.02
CA SER A 50 21.92 11.01 15.90
C SER A 50 21.34 11.59 17.19
N ASN A 51 21.81 12.78 17.57
CA ASN A 51 21.25 13.56 18.70
C ASN A 51 19.79 13.97 18.50
N ASN A 52 19.26 13.85 17.28
CA ASN A 52 17.87 14.15 16.95
C ASN A 52 16.95 12.94 17.03
N THR A 53 17.48 11.73 17.28
CA THR A 53 16.70 10.49 17.32
C THR A 53 16.88 9.82 18.67
N THR A 54 15.79 9.34 19.27
CA THR A 54 15.83 8.56 20.51
C THR A 54 14.99 7.31 20.35
N TYR A 55 15.53 6.19 20.80
CA TYR A 55 14.88 4.89 20.73
C TYR A 55 14.52 4.45 22.15
N SER A 56 13.24 4.15 22.38
CA SER A 56 12.77 3.43 23.57
C SER A 56 12.21 2.08 23.15
N ASN A 57 11.76 1.25 24.10
CA ASN A 57 11.09 -0.01 23.77
C ASN A 57 9.77 0.22 23.02
N GLU A 58 9.09 1.35 23.26
CA GLU A 58 7.76 1.63 22.72
C GLU A 58 7.78 2.56 21.50
N PHE A 59 8.72 3.50 21.44
CA PHE A 59 8.72 4.57 20.45
C PHE A 59 10.08 4.85 19.82
N ILE A 60 10.04 5.35 18.59
CA ILE A 60 11.13 6.10 17.95
C ILE A 60 10.69 7.56 17.97
N GLU A 61 11.47 8.42 18.61
CA GLU A 61 11.23 9.86 18.64
C GLU A 61 12.28 10.57 17.80
N SER A 62 11.85 11.47 16.92
CA SER A 62 12.73 12.15 15.98
C SER A 62 12.41 13.65 15.88
N LYS A 63 13.43 14.49 15.93
CA LYS A 63 13.34 15.93 15.68
C LYS A 63 13.72 16.23 14.24
N TYR A 64 12.84 16.90 13.51
CA TYR A 64 13.04 17.26 12.11
C TYR A 64 12.79 18.75 11.89
N ILE A 65 13.71 19.41 11.19
CA ILE A 65 13.54 20.80 10.76
C ILE A 65 13.06 20.78 9.32
N TYR A 66 11.78 21.08 9.11
CA TYR A 66 11.19 21.22 7.79
C TYR A 66 11.45 22.63 7.25
N GLU A 67 12.18 22.71 6.14
CA GLU A 67 12.48 23.98 5.47
C GLU A 67 11.53 24.18 4.30
N MET A 68 10.80 25.31 4.30
CA MET A 68 9.81 25.62 3.27
C MET A 68 9.83 27.11 2.95
N ASN A 69 9.80 27.43 1.66
CA ASN A 69 9.68 28.81 1.20
C ASN A 69 8.23 29.28 1.28
N HIS A 70 8.01 30.44 1.88
CA HIS A 70 6.76 31.17 1.78
C HIS A 70 6.90 32.24 0.69
N CYS A 71 5.95 32.30 -0.24
CA CYS A 71 6.03 33.20 -1.37
C CYS A 71 4.86 34.19 -1.34
N GLU A 72 5.18 35.48 -1.47
CA GLU A 72 4.19 36.55 -1.66
C GLU A 72 4.34 37.11 -3.07
N VAL A 73 3.22 37.27 -3.78
CA VAL A 73 3.19 37.74 -5.18
C VAL A 73 2.52 39.12 -5.22
N ASP A 74 3.30 40.15 -5.54
CA ASP A 74 2.76 41.48 -5.85
C ASP A 74 2.59 41.60 -7.38
N HIS A 75 1.34 41.45 -7.83
CA HIS A 75 0.97 41.57 -9.24
C HIS A 75 1.13 43.00 -9.80
N ARG A 76 1.06 44.03 -8.95
CA ARG A 76 1.21 45.43 -9.37
C ARG A 76 2.68 45.75 -9.66
N THR A 77 3.60 45.32 -8.79
CA THR A 77 5.04 45.52 -9.02
C THR A 77 5.68 44.40 -9.83
N LYS A 78 4.91 43.36 -10.20
CA LYS A 78 5.39 42.13 -10.86
C LYS A 78 6.57 41.49 -10.10
N ARG A 79 6.50 41.51 -8.76
CA ARG A 79 7.55 40.97 -7.88
C ARG A 79 7.04 39.73 -7.17
N VAL A 80 7.91 38.74 -7.04
CA VAL A 80 7.72 37.60 -6.13
C VAL A 80 8.74 37.74 -5.02
N GLU A 81 8.28 37.78 -3.78
CA GLU A 81 9.12 37.72 -2.60
C GLU A 81 9.15 36.28 -2.07
N ILE A 82 10.34 35.73 -1.89
CA ILE A 82 10.55 34.36 -1.40
C ILE A 82 11.17 34.47 0.00
N ILE A 83 10.49 33.94 1.00
CA ILE A 83 10.86 34.00 2.40
C ILE A 83 11.10 32.57 2.91
N PRO A 84 12.36 32.10 2.98
CA PRO A 84 12.68 30.80 3.55
C PRO A 84 12.26 30.72 5.02
N ARG A 85 11.49 29.70 5.40
CA ARG A 85 11.07 29.45 6.78
C ARG A 85 11.49 28.05 7.23
N LYS A 86 11.71 27.90 8.53
CA LYS A 86 12.02 26.62 9.18
C LYS A 86 10.95 26.30 10.21
N TYR A 87 10.49 25.06 10.21
CA TYR A 87 9.48 24.55 11.15
C TYR A 87 10.04 23.31 11.84
N GLN A 88 10.11 23.34 13.16
CA GLN A 88 10.54 22.16 13.91
C GLN A 88 9.35 21.24 14.16
N TYR A 89 9.47 19.98 13.73
CA TYR A 89 8.56 18.90 14.03
C TYR A 89 9.22 17.91 14.99
N ASN A 90 8.44 17.41 15.94
CA ASN A 90 8.83 16.29 16.78
C ASN A 90 7.90 15.12 16.41
N PHE A 91 8.46 14.10 15.77
CA PHE A 91 7.75 12.88 15.40
C PHE A 91 7.90 11.83 16.49
N ARG A 92 6.83 11.08 16.75
CA ARG A 92 6.82 9.90 17.61
C ARG A 92 6.17 8.75 16.86
N THR A 93 6.94 7.69 16.62
CA THR A 93 6.50 6.50 15.89
C THR A 93 6.45 5.32 16.84
N LYS A 94 5.29 4.67 16.98
CA LYS A 94 5.16 3.44 17.78
C LYS A 94 5.96 2.31 17.12
N ARG A 95 6.75 1.57 17.91
CA ARG A 95 7.59 0.48 17.40
C ARG A 95 6.84 -0.82 17.19
N GLN A 96 5.81 -1.06 18.00
CA GLN A 96 4.97 -2.23 17.88
C GLN A 96 3.95 -2.03 16.76
N VAL A 97 4.07 -2.85 15.71
CA VAL A 97 3.08 -2.96 14.65
C VAL A 97 1.81 -3.56 15.23
N GLN A 98 0.68 -2.89 15.01
CA GLN A 98 -0.62 -3.31 15.53
C GLN A 98 -1.15 -4.51 14.76
N ARG A 99 -1.83 -5.42 15.46
CA ARG A 99 -2.53 -6.52 14.79
C ARG A 99 -3.68 -5.94 13.97
N THR A 100 -3.55 -6.03 12.65
CA THR A 100 -4.38 -5.28 11.71
C THR A 100 -5.23 -6.21 10.86
N GLY A 101 -6.53 -5.90 10.78
CA GLY A 101 -7.41 -6.49 9.79
C GLY A 101 -7.67 -5.56 8.62
N VAL A 102 -7.86 -6.14 7.44
CA VAL A 102 -8.30 -5.42 6.25
C VAL A 102 -9.62 -6.00 5.78
N MET A 103 -10.64 -5.15 5.68
CA MET A 103 -11.94 -5.53 5.15
C MET A 103 -12.14 -4.91 3.76
N LEU A 104 -12.28 -5.76 2.75
CA LEU A 104 -12.43 -5.35 1.36
C LEU A 104 -13.90 -5.28 0.97
N VAL A 105 -14.34 -4.14 0.45
CA VAL A 105 -15.62 -4.07 -0.27
C VAL A 105 -15.36 -4.54 -1.71
N GLY A 106 -16.08 -5.56 -2.17
CA GLY A 106 -15.78 -6.26 -3.43
C GLY A 106 -14.75 -7.38 -3.29
N TRP A 107 -14.73 -8.06 -2.13
CA TRP A 107 -13.72 -9.06 -1.80
C TRP A 107 -13.69 -10.27 -2.76
N GLY A 108 -14.84 -10.64 -3.33
CA GLY A 108 -14.98 -11.71 -4.32
C GLY A 108 -14.66 -11.29 -5.76
N GLY A 109 -14.25 -10.04 -5.97
CA GLY A 109 -13.76 -9.53 -7.25
C GLY A 109 -12.34 -10.00 -7.58
N ASN A 110 -11.85 -9.60 -8.76
CA ASN A 110 -10.52 -9.99 -9.23
C ASN A 110 -9.44 -9.56 -8.23
N ASN A 111 -9.42 -8.28 -7.84
CA ASN A 111 -8.44 -7.76 -6.90
C ASN A 111 -8.54 -8.40 -5.52
N GLY A 112 -9.74 -8.57 -4.97
CA GLY A 112 -9.92 -9.14 -3.63
C GLY A 112 -9.48 -10.61 -3.55
N THR A 113 -9.84 -11.42 -4.55
CA THR A 113 -9.42 -12.83 -4.63
C THR A 113 -7.92 -12.96 -4.91
N THR A 114 -7.34 -12.12 -5.78
CA THR A 114 -5.90 -12.10 -6.06
C THR A 114 -5.10 -11.63 -4.84
N CYS A 115 -5.50 -10.54 -4.18
CA CYS A 115 -4.83 -10.06 -2.97
C CYS A 115 -4.80 -11.14 -1.88
N THR A 116 -5.95 -11.77 -1.63
CA THR A 116 -6.08 -12.84 -0.62
C THR A 116 -5.25 -14.07 -0.99
N GLY A 117 -5.33 -14.53 -2.24
CA GLY A 117 -4.57 -15.69 -2.72
C GLY A 117 -3.06 -15.44 -2.68
N ALA A 118 -2.61 -14.24 -3.02
CA ALA A 118 -1.20 -13.86 -2.97
C ALA A 118 -0.66 -13.84 -1.53
N ILE A 119 -1.45 -13.32 -0.57
CA ILE A 119 -1.11 -13.35 0.85
C ILE A 119 -0.97 -14.79 1.36
N ILE A 120 -1.95 -15.65 1.07
CA ILE A 120 -1.92 -17.06 1.47
C ILE A 120 -0.72 -17.77 0.85
N ALA A 121 -0.48 -17.58 -0.46
CA ALA A 121 0.65 -18.21 -1.14
C ALA A 121 1.99 -17.80 -0.53
N ASN A 122 2.20 -16.51 -0.26
CA ASN A 122 3.43 -16.00 0.36
C ASN A 122 3.60 -16.47 1.81
N ARG A 123 2.54 -16.41 2.62
CA ARG A 123 2.57 -16.84 4.02
C ARG A 123 2.87 -18.32 4.15
N ASP A 124 2.21 -19.14 3.33
CA ASP A 124 2.27 -20.60 3.43
C ASP A 124 3.33 -21.20 2.47
N LYS A 125 4.11 -20.33 1.81
CA LYS A 125 5.23 -20.66 0.89
C LYS A 125 4.82 -21.64 -0.21
N ILE A 126 3.65 -21.41 -0.81
CA ILE A 126 3.06 -22.30 -1.82
C ILE A 126 3.76 -22.10 -3.16
N THR A 127 4.55 -23.09 -3.58
CA THR A 127 5.16 -23.14 -4.91
C THR A 127 4.25 -23.82 -5.92
N TRP A 128 4.40 -23.48 -7.19
CA TRP A 128 3.67 -24.11 -8.30
C TRP A 128 4.52 -24.21 -9.56
N MET A 129 4.17 -25.14 -10.44
CA MET A 129 4.89 -25.34 -11.70
C MET A 129 4.34 -24.43 -12.81
N ARG A 130 5.25 -23.85 -13.58
CA ARG A 130 5.02 -23.33 -14.93
C ARG A 130 5.89 -24.08 -15.95
N LYS A 131 5.73 -23.75 -17.23
CA LYS A 131 6.60 -24.30 -18.29
C LYS A 131 8.08 -23.91 -18.08
N GLU A 132 8.33 -22.78 -17.42
CA GLU A 132 9.67 -22.30 -17.05
C GLU A 132 10.23 -22.96 -15.78
N GLY A 133 9.48 -23.83 -15.11
CA GLY A 133 9.90 -24.51 -13.88
C GLY A 133 9.10 -24.10 -12.65
N GLU A 134 9.60 -24.47 -11.48
CA GLU A 134 8.97 -24.14 -10.19
C GLU A 134 9.01 -22.63 -9.95
N GLN A 135 7.88 -22.10 -9.49
CA GLN A 135 7.69 -20.70 -9.14
C GLN A 135 7.51 -20.56 -7.64
N PHE A 136 8.08 -19.50 -7.10
CA PHE A 136 7.94 -19.12 -5.69
C PHE A 136 7.04 -17.89 -5.57
N PRO A 137 6.16 -17.87 -4.56
CA PRO A 137 5.33 -16.70 -4.29
C PRO A 137 6.22 -15.54 -3.85
N ASN A 138 5.88 -14.33 -4.29
CA ASN A 138 6.58 -13.10 -3.94
C ASN A 138 5.58 -11.92 -3.89
N TYR A 139 6.07 -10.74 -3.52
CA TYR A 139 5.32 -9.48 -3.51
C TYR A 139 5.81 -8.48 -4.57
N TYR A 140 6.33 -8.97 -5.70
CA TYR A 140 6.78 -8.08 -6.78
C TYR A 140 5.67 -7.12 -7.22
N GLY A 141 6.08 -5.88 -7.52
CA GLY A 141 5.16 -4.77 -7.77
C GLY A 141 4.72 -4.02 -6.51
N SER A 142 5.00 -4.54 -5.31
CA SER A 142 4.79 -3.79 -4.06
C SER A 142 5.97 -2.88 -3.77
N LEU A 143 5.72 -1.56 -3.69
CA LEU A 143 6.71 -0.58 -3.27
C LEU A 143 7.30 -0.94 -1.91
N THR A 144 6.46 -1.29 -0.93
CA THR A 144 6.91 -1.52 0.44
C THR A 144 7.69 -2.82 0.60
N GLN A 145 7.34 -3.87 -0.16
CA GLN A 145 7.93 -5.20 0.02
C GLN A 145 9.04 -5.55 -0.98
N SER A 146 9.16 -4.80 -2.09
CA SER A 146 10.05 -5.18 -3.19
C SER A 146 10.88 -4.03 -3.75
N THR A 147 11.07 -2.95 -2.97
CA THR A 147 11.97 -1.86 -3.34
C THR A 147 12.93 -1.50 -2.21
N THR A 148 13.95 -0.73 -2.55
CA THR A 148 14.95 -0.20 -1.61
C THR A 148 14.97 1.31 -1.60
N ILE A 149 15.56 1.85 -0.54
CA ILE A 149 15.92 3.26 -0.44
C ILE A 149 17.42 3.38 -0.19
N ARG A 150 18.06 4.37 -0.81
CA ARG A 150 19.45 4.75 -0.49
C ARG A 150 19.48 5.51 0.83
N ILE A 151 20.33 5.06 1.77
CA ILE A 151 20.51 5.72 3.07
C ILE A 151 21.84 6.47 3.21
N GLY A 152 22.81 6.21 2.32
CA GLY A 152 24.09 6.88 2.37
C GLY A 152 25.15 6.20 1.52
N SER A 153 26.41 6.35 1.92
CA SER A 153 27.57 5.66 1.37
C SER A 153 28.47 5.17 2.51
N ASN A 154 29.18 4.06 2.31
CA ASN A 154 30.15 3.53 3.27
C ASN A 154 31.52 4.23 3.14
N ASN A 155 32.50 3.82 3.96
CA ASN A 155 33.86 4.38 3.95
C ASN A 155 34.63 4.13 2.63
N GLU A 156 34.16 3.20 1.79
CA GLU A 156 34.71 2.93 0.46
C GLU A 156 34.05 3.78 -0.62
N GLY A 157 33.14 4.69 -0.25
CA GLY A 157 32.37 5.53 -1.17
C GLY A 157 31.23 4.81 -1.88
N LYS A 158 30.98 3.53 -1.57
CA LYS A 158 29.92 2.76 -2.21
C LYS A 158 28.57 3.07 -1.56
N GLU A 159 27.53 3.24 -2.38
CA GLU A 159 26.19 3.55 -1.90
C GLU A 159 25.64 2.42 -1.02
N VAL A 160 24.84 2.76 0.00
CA VAL A 160 24.18 1.77 0.86
C VAL A 160 22.68 1.92 0.70
N HIS A 161 22.02 0.81 0.36
CA HIS A 161 20.57 0.72 0.21
C HIS A 161 20.02 -0.27 1.23
N ILE A 162 18.78 -0.04 1.67
CA ILE A 162 18.05 -0.95 2.57
C ILE A 162 16.64 -1.22 2.02
N PRO A 163 16.01 -2.36 2.34
CA PRO A 163 14.61 -2.61 1.96
C PRO A 163 13.67 -1.54 2.53
N PHE A 164 12.70 -1.08 1.74
CA PHE A 164 11.81 0.03 2.13
C PHE A 164 11.06 -0.22 3.45
N ASN A 165 10.58 -1.44 3.67
CA ASN A 165 9.88 -1.85 4.89
C ASN A 165 10.77 -1.94 6.15
N THR A 166 12.08 -1.70 6.05
CA THR A 166 13.01 -1.69 7.20
C THR A 166 13.31 -0.29 7.74
N ILE A 167 12.88 0.77 7.04
CA ILE A 167 13.11 2.17 7.44
C ILE A 167 12.47 2.45 8.81
N LEU A 168 11.26 1.94 9.01
CA LEU A 168 10.48 2.00 10.25
C LEU A 168 9.69 0.69 10.40
N PRO A 169 9.23 0.34 11.61
CA PRO A 169 8.37 -0.82 11.80
C PRO A 169 7.10 -0.74 10.95
N MET A 170 6.92 -1.69 10.05
CA MET A 170 5.77 -1.76 9.12
C MET A 170 5.10 -3.12 9.19
N LEU A 171 3.79 -3.13 8.91
CA LEU A 171 3.02 -4.36 8.79
C LEU A 171 3.47 -5.16 7.58
N HIS A 172 3.75 -6.45 7.79
CA HIS A 172 4.01 -7.38 6.70
C HIS A 172 2.68 -7.94 6.18
N PRO A 173 2.47 -8.06 4.85
CA PRO A 173 1.18 -8.52 4.32
C PRO A 173 0.75 -9.92 4.78
N ASN A 174 1.71 -10.81 5.10
CA ASN A 174 1.42 -12.13 5.64
C ASN A 174 0.68 -12.10 7.00
N ASP A 175 0.78 -11.00 7.74
CA ASP A 175 0.18 -10.84 9.07
C ASP A 175 -1.21 -10.17 9.02
N ILE A 176 -1.67 -9.78 7.83
CA ILE A 176 -2.98 -9.18 7.63
C ILE A 176 -4.06 -10.25 7.81
N VAL A 177 -5.02 -9.96 8.68
CA VAL A 177 -6.29 -10.71 8.72
C VAL A 177 -7.24 -10.10 7.71
N ILE A 178 -7.54 -10.83 6.63
CA ILE A 178 -8.34 -10.32 5.52
C ILE A 178 -9.78 -10.86 5.56
N GLY A 179 -10.74 -9.97 5.32
CA GLY A 179 -12.16 -10.26 5.24
C GLY A 179 -12.85 -9.26 4.30
N GLY A 180 -14.17 -9.25 4.27
CA GLY A 180 -14.90 -8.23 3.54
C GLY A 180 -16.26 -8.66 3.03
N TRP A 181 -16.80 -7.84 2.14
CA TRP A 181 -18.15 -7.95 1.58
C TRP A 181 -18.10 -8.10 0.07
N ASP A 182 -19.10 -8.75 -0.50
CA ASP A 182 -19.35 -8.76 -1.94
C ASP A 182 -20.84 -8.99 -2.19
N ILE A 183 -21.39 -8.34 -3.23
CA ILE A 183 -22.76 -8.56 -3.67
C ILE A 183 -22.96 -9.98 -4.23
N ASN A 184 -21.87 -10.70 -4.53
CA ASN A 184 -21.88 -12.09 -4.96
C ASN A 184 -21.42 -13.03 -3.83
N GLY A 185 -22.19 -14.08 -3.56
CA GLY A 185 -21.96 -15.00 -2.46
C GLY A 185 -20.98 -16.13 -2.75
N ALA A 186 -20.33 -16.13 -3.91
CA ALA A 186 -19.32 -17.14 -4.24
C ALA A 186 -18.17 -17.10 -3.25
N ASN A 187 -17.66 -18.26 -2.85
CA ASN A 187 -16.44 -18.31 -2.04
C ASN A 187 -15.23 -17.81 -2.87
N LEU A 188 -14.12 -17.49 -2.21
CA LEU A 188 -12.98 -16.91 -2.91
C LEU A 188 -12.31 -17.86 -3.89
N SER A 189 -12.49 -19.19 -3.76
CA SER A 189 -11.97 -20.12 -4.78
C SER A 189 -12.76 -20.01 -6.08
N GLU A 190 -14.08 -19.92 -5.99
CA GLU A 190 -14.96 -19.68 -7.15
C GLU A 190 -14.69 -18.30 -7.77
N GLY A 191 -14.53 -17.27 -6.92
CA GLY A 191 -14.14 -15.93 -7.36
C GLY A 191 -12.78 -15.91 -8.06
N MET A 192 -11.78 -16.61 -7.51
CA MET A 192 -10.44 -16.76 -8.07
C MET A 192 -10.48 -17.45 -9.45
N LYS A 193 -11.26 -18.53 -9.59
CA LYS A 193 -11.48 -19.22 -10.86
C LYS A 193 -12.12 -18.29 -11.90
N ARG A 194 -13.15 -17.54 -11.50
CA ARG A 194 -13.83 -16.55 -12.35
C ARG A 194 -12.90 -15.41 -12.78
N ALA A 195 -11.98 -14.99 -11.91
CA ALA A 195 -11.06 -13.89 -12.17
C ALA A 195 -9.98 -14.24 -13.21
N CYS A 196 -9.64 -15.54 -13.37
CA CYS A 196 -8.64 -16.02 -14.32
C CYS A 196 -7.27 -15.31 -14.21
N VAL A 197 -6.86 -14.93 -12.99
CA VAL A 197 -5.60 -14.19 -12.76
C VAL A 197 -4.43 -15.13 -12.46
N PHE A 198 -4.59 -16.06 -11.53
CA PHE A 198 -3.52 -17.00 -11.17
C PHE A 198 -3.40 -18.13 -12.19
N ASP A 199 -2.20 -18.70 -12.32
CA ASP A 199 -2.03 -19.95 -13.07
C ASP A 199 -2.88 -21.06 -12.45
N TYR A 200 -3.38 -21.95 -13.30
CA TYR A 200 -4.24 -23.04 -12.89
C TYR A 200 -3.61 -23.91 -11.78
N ALA A 201 -2.31 -24.23 -11.88
CA ALA A 201 -1.61 -25.03 -10.87
C ALA A 201 -1.59 -24.36 -9.48
N LEU A 202 -1.49 -23.02 -9.43
CA LEU A 202 -1.58 -22.26 -8.18
C LEU A 202 -3.03 -22.21 -7.68
N GLN A 203 -4.01 -22.04 -8.57
CA GLN A 203 -5.43 -22.07 -8.20
C GLN A 203 -5.81 -23.38 -7.49
N GLU A 204 -5.38 -24.52 -8.03
CA GLU A 204 -5.66 -25.84 -7.42
C GLU A 204 -5.03 -25.97 -6.02
N LYS A 205 -3.81 -25.46 -5.82
CA LYS A 205 -3.15 -25.45 -4.52
C LYS A 205 -3.80 -24.49 -3.51
N LEU A 206 -4.33 -23.36 -3.97
CA LEU A 206 -5.02 -22.38 -3.13
C LEU A 206 -6.46 -22.80 -2.77
N ASN A 207 -7.09 -23.65 -3.60
CA ASN A 207 -8.49 -24.04 -3.45
C ASN A 207 -8.89 -24.53 -2.03
N PRO A 208 -8.11 -25.40 -1.34
CA PRO A 208 -8.48 -25.88 0.01
C PRO A 208 -8.56 -24.79 1.08
N MET A 209 -7.87 -23.66 0.86
CA MET A 209 -7.87 -22.51 1.76
C MET A 209 -8.90 -21.47 1.33
N MET A 210 -8.91 -21.12 0.04
CA MET A 210 -9.77 -20.09 -0.54
C MET A 210 -11.27 -20.47 -0.53
N SER A 211 -11.60 -21.77 -0.62
CA SER A 211 -12.99 -22.24 -0.57
C SER A 211 -13.66 -22.04 0.80
N LYS A 212 -12.87 -21.90 1.87
CA LYS A 212 -13.36 -21.64 3.23
C LYS A 212 -13.65 -20.17 3.49
N LEU A 213 -13.26 -19.28 2.57
CA LEU A 213 -13.40 -17.84 2.69
C LEU A 213 -14.61 -17.39 1.87
N LYS A 214 -15.62 -16.84 2.54
CA LYS A 214 -16.85 -16.36 1.91
C LYS A 214 -17.07 -14.88 2.24
N PRO A 215 -17.40 -14.02 1.26
CA PRO A 215 -17.75 -12.65 1.52
C PRO A 215 -19.01 -12.52 2.38
N LEU A 216 -19.02 -11.50 3.25
CA LEU A 216 -20.23 -11.05 3.92
C LEU A 216 -21.22 -10.45 2.90
N PRO A 217 -22.54 -10.49 3.15
CA PRO A 217 -23.53 -9.83 2.31
C PRO A 217 -23.28 -8.32 2.22
N SER A 218 -23.40 -7.74 1.03
CA SER A 218 -23.11 -6.31 0.81
C SER A 218 -24.38 -5.48 0.55
N ILE A 219 -24.23 -4.17 0.66
CA ILE A 219 -25.21 -3.19 0.15
C ILE A 219 -25.20 -3.25 -1.39
N TYR A 220 -26.39 -3.18 -2.01
CA TYR A 220 -26.55 -3.07 -3.45
C TYR A 220 -27.66 -2.08 -3.79
N TYR A 221 -27.28 -0.92 -4.34
CA TYR A 221 -28.19 0.07 -4.90
C TYR A 221 -27.97 0.08 -6.42
N PRO A 222 -28.88 -0.51 -7.23
CA PRO A 222 -28.66 -0.75 -8.66
C PRO A 222 -28.26 0.51 -9.44
N ASP A 223 -28.87 1.66 -9.10
CA ASP A 223 -28.68 2.93 -9.82
C ASP A 223 -27.26 3.51 -9.73
N PHE A 224 -26.40 2.96 -8.88
CA PHE A 224 -25.03 3.42 -8.71
C PHE A 224 -24.01 2.69 -9.58
N ILE A 225 -24.33 1.51 -10.10
CA ILE A 225 -23.41 0.70 -10.91
C ILE A 225 -24.07 0.27 -12.22
N ALA A 226 -23.29 -0.35 -13.12
CA ALA A 226 -23.81 -0.80 -14.40
C ALA A 226 -24.92 -1.86 -14.21
N ALA A 227 -26.03 -1.73 -14.94
CA ALA A 227 -27.19 -2.63 -14.85
C ALA A 227 -26.86 -4.12 -15.10
N ASN A 228 -25.77 -4.40 -15.83
CA ASN A 228 -25.29 -5.76 -16.07
C ASN A 228 -24.73 -6.47 -14.81
N GLN A 229 -24.71 -5.81 -13.65
CA GLN A 229 -24.34 -6.42 -12.37
C GLN A 229 -25.53 -7.05 -11.63
N GLU A 230 -26.76 -6.88 -12.12
CA GLU A 230 -27.97 -7.40 -11.47
C GLU A 230 -27.91 -8.92 -11.26
N ASP A 231 -27.58 -9.69 -12.30
CA ASP A 231 -27.46 -11.15 -12.22
C ASP A 231 -26.35 -11.64 -11.27
N ARG A 232 -25.38 -10.77 -10.95
CA ARG A 232 -24.29 -11.07 -10.03
C ARG A 232 -24.71 -10.90 -8.56
N ALA A 233 -25.72 -10.09 -8.28
CA ALA A 233 -26.11 -9.64 -6.96
C ALA A 233 -27.02 -10.67 -6.25
N ASN A 234 -26.43 -11.63 -5.53
CA ASN A 234 -27.15 -12.68 -4.80
C ASN A 234 -26.77 -12.82 -3.31
N ASN A 235 -25.92 -11.93 -2.80
CA ASN A 235 -25.44 -11.90 -1.42
C ASN A 235 -25.59 -10.50 -0.85
N LEU A 236 -26.85 -10.15 -0.57
CA LEU A 236 -27.25 -8.79 -0.23
C LEU A 236 -27.68 -8.70 1.22
N ILE A 237 -27.38 -7.57 1.86
CA ILE A 237 -28.01 -7.20 3.12
C ILE A 237 -29.52 -7.12 2.88
N PRO A 238 -30.37 -7.64 3.79
CA PRO A 238 -31.82 -7.53 3.65
C PRO A 238 -32.26 -6.09 3.43
N LYS A 239 -33.19 -5.88 2.50
CA LYS A 239 -33.66 -4.55 2.13
C LYS A 239 -34.14 -3.76 3.36
N GLY A 240 -33.57 -2.59 3.56
CA GLY A 240 -33.91 -1.66 4.63
C GLY A 240 -33.70 -0.20 4.21
N THR A 241 -33.62 0.67 5.21
CA THR A 241 -33.21 2.07 5.05
C THR A 241 -31.70 2.18 4.99
N LYS A 242 -31.17 3.24 4.38
CA LYS A 242 -29.72 3.54 4.37
C LYS A 242 -29.14 3.66 5.78
N GLN A 243 -29.94 4.10 6.75
CA GLN A 243 -29.57 4.12 8.17
C GLN A 243 -29.37 2.71 8.76
N GLN A 244 -30.20 1.74 8.37
CA GLN A 244 -30.04 0.34 8.78
C GLN A 244 -28.82 -0.29 8.12
N ASP A 245 -28.57 0.02 6.84
CA ASP A 245 -27.37 -0.43 6.14
C ASP A 245 -26.10 0.12 6.81
N LEU A 246 -26.09 1.40 7.18
CA LEU A 246 -25.00 2.02 7.93
C LEU A 246 -24.71 1.26 9.23
N GLU A 247 -25.72 0.99 10.04
CA GLU A 247 -25.49 0.29 11.31
C GLU A 247 -25.10 -1.19 11.11
N HIS A 248 -25.59 -1.83 10.04
CA HIS A 248 -25.16 -3.18 9.68
C HIS A 248 -23.65 -3.23 9.40
N ILE A 249 -23.14 -2.33 8.55
CA ILE A 249 -21.71 -2.29 8.23
C ILE A 249 -20.86 -1.95 9.47
N ARG A 250 -21.33 -1.02 10.32
CA ARG A 250 -20.66 -0.73 11.61
C ARG A 250 -20.59 -1.96 12.51
N ASN A 251 -21.67 -2.74 12.59
CA ASN A 251 -21.70 -3.97 13.36
C ASN A 251 -20.76 -5.04 12.78
N ASP A 252 -20.68 -5.17 11.46
CA ASP A 252 -19.76 -6.10 10.80
C ASP A 252 -18.30 -5.75 11.10
N ILE A 253 -17.92 -4.47 11.00
CA ILE A 253 -16.56 -4.00 11.32
C ILE A 253 -16.22 -4.30 12.79
N ARG A 254 -17.12 -3.98 13.73
CA ARG A 254 -16.92 -4.26 15.17
C ARG A 254 -16.82 -5.76 15.43
N THR A 255 -17.65 -6.56 14.77
CA THR A 255 -17.64 -8.01 14.91
C THR A 255 -16.35 -8.60 14.36
N PHE A 256 -15.92 -8.20 13.17
CA PHE A 256 -14.64 -8.64 12.59
C PHE A 256 -13.46 -8.28 13.50
N LYS A 257 -13.43 -7.03 13.99
CA LYS A 257 -12.42 -6.56 14.95
C LYS A 257 -12.35 -7.45 16.20
N ARG A 258 -13.50 -7.73 16.82
CA ARG A 258 -13.60 -8.56 18.04
C ARG A 258 -13.24 -10.02 17.78
N THR A 259 -13.81 -10.63 16.75
CA THR A 259 -13.64 -12.05 16.42
C THR A 259 -12.17 -12.39 16.16
N HIS A 260 -11.41 -11.48 15.56
CA HIS A 260 -10.01 -11.69 15.25
C HIS A 260 -9.03 -11.03 16.25
N ASN A 261 -9.55 -10.46 17.35
CA ASN A 261 -8.77 -9.74 18.37
C ASN A 261 -7.82 -8.69 17.75
N LEU A 262 -8.37 -7.82 16.91
CA LEU A 262 -7.62 -6.82 16.15
C LEU A 262 -7.55 -5.50 16.91
N GLU A 263 -6.39 -4.84 16.85
CA GLU A 263 -6.20 -3.48 17.38
C GLU A 263 -6.71 -2.44 16.37
N GLN A 264 -6.49 -2.72 15.08
CA GLN A 264 -6.82 -1.83 13.97
C GLN A 264 -7.58 -2.59 12.87
N VAL A 265 -8.52 -1.89 12.22
CA VAL A 265 -9.19 -2.35 11.00
C VAL A 265 -9.06 -1.26 9.95
N ILE A 266 -8.73 -1.65 8.72
CA ILE A 266 -8.75 -0.79 7.54
C ILE A 266 -9.85 -1.30 6.62
N VAL A 267 -10.75 -0.41 6.20
CA VAL A 267 -11.74 -0.71 5.16
C VAL A 267 -11.23 -0.15 3.85
N LEU A 268 -11.24 -0.97 2.79
CA LEU A 268 -10.77 -0.56 1.46
C LEU A 268 -11.80 -0.95 0.40
N TRP A 269 -12.20 0.01 -0.42
CA TRP A 269 -13.10 -0.21 -1.54
C TRP A 269 -12.33 -0.73 -2.75
N THR A 270 -12.69 -1.93 -3.21
CA THR A 270 -12.20 -2.52 -4.48
C THR A 270 -13.35 -3.14 -5.29
N ALA A 271 -14.59 -2.69 -5.03
CA ALA A 271 -15.76 -3.12 -5.76
C ALA A 271 -15.89 -2.34 -7.08
N ASN A 272 -17.00 -2.53 -7.78
CA ASN A 272 -17.31 -1.85 -9.03
C ASN A 272 -17.23 -0.33 -8.88
N THR A 273 -16.81 0.34 -9.95
CA THR A 273 -16.86 1.80 -10.05
C THR A 273 -18.31 2.26 -10.01
N GLU A 274 -18.62 3.15 -9.08
CA GLU A 274 -19.92 3.80 -9.00
C GLU A 274 -19.96 5.04 -9.90
N ARG A 275 -21.15 5.45 -10.35
CA ARG A 275 -21.34 6.80 -10.88
C ARG A 275 -21.08 7.83 -9.78
N TYR A 276 -20.84 9.07 -10.19
CA TYR A 276 -20.74 10.18 -9.26
C TYR A 276 -22.09 10.45 -8.58
N VAL A 277 -22.03 10.91 -7.33
CA VAL A 277 -23.14 11.54 -6.62
C VAL A 277 -23.13 13.05 -6.84
N ASP A 278 -24.29 13.68 -6.73
CA ASP A 278 -24.39 15.13 -6.66
C ASP A 278 -23.72 15.68 -5.39
N VAL A 279 -23.14 16.87 -5.49
CA VAL A 279 -22.56 17.59 -4.34
C VAL A 279 -23.23 18.94 -4.20
N ARG A 280 -24.00 19.12 -3.12
CA ARG A 280 -24.74 20.36 -2.86
C ARG A 280 -25.07 20.55 -1.37
N SER A 281 -25.30 21.79 -0.98
CA SER A 281 -25.73 22.12 0.39
C SER A 281 -27.07 21.46 0.70
N GLY A 282 -27.23 21.02 1.95
CA GLY A 282 -28.35 20.23 2.42
C GLY A 282 -28.31 18.75 2.03
N LEU A 283 -27.22 18.27 1.42
CA LEU A 283 -27.04 16.86 1.05
C LEU A 283 -25.76 16.25 1.66
N ASN A 284 -24.58 16.75 1.31
CA ASN A 284 -23.31 16.07 1.65
C ASN A 284 -22.09 16.99 1.73
N GLN A 285 -22.26 18.31 1.90
CA GLN A 285 -21.14 19.24 2.02
C GLN A 285 -20.55 19.29 3.43
N THR A 286 -21.29 18.83 4.44
CA THR A 286 -20.83 18.76 5.84
C THR A 286 -21.05 17.37 6.44
N SER A 287 -20.38 17.09 7.56
CA SER A 287 -20.57 15.84 8.31
C SER A 287 -21.99 15.66 8.83
N ASP A 288 -22.66 16.75 9.22
CA ASP A 288 -24.03 16.69 9.72
C ASP A 288 -25.02 16.45 8.58
N GLU A 289 -24.82 17.11 7.43
CA GLU A 289 -25.66 16.93 6.25
C GLU A 289 -25.62 15.47 5.75
N ILE A 290 -24.43 14.87 5.58
CA ILE A 290 -24.34 13.50 5.07
C ILE A 290 -25.05 12.49 5.99
N LEU A 291 -24.92 12.65 7.31
CA LEU A 291 -25.60 11.78 8.27
C LEU A 291 -27.12 11.98 8.27
N GLN A 292 -27.59 13.22 8.13
CA GLN A 292 -29.02 13.52 7.98
C GLN A 292 -29.58 12.94 6.68
N SER A 293 -28.85 13.03 5.57
CA SER A 293 -29.26 12.46 4.29
C SER A 293 -29.30 10.92 4.30
N ILE A 294 -28.37 10.27 5.02
CA ILE A 294 -28.46 8.83 5.27
C ILE A 294 -29.74 8.49 6.06
N ALA A 295 -30.02 9.23 7.13
CA ALA A 295 -31.21 9.02 7.95
C ALA A 295 -32.52 9.27 7.19
N ALA A 296 -32.52 10.25 6.29
CA ALA A 296 -33.64 10.59 5.41
C ALA A 296 -33.75 9.68 4.18
N ASN A 297 -32.83 8.72 4.01
CA ASN A 297 -32.83 7.76 2.90
C ASN A 297 -32.73 8.44 1.51
N GLU A 298 -31.98 9.55 1.43
CA GLU A 298 -31.80 10.36 0.22
C GLU A 298 -31.21 9.54 -0.94
N GLU A 299 -31.67 9.76 -2.16
CA GLU A 299 -31.29 8.97 -3.33
C GLU A 299 -29.80 9.06 -3.65
N GLU A 300 -29.23 10.27 -3.63
CA GLU A 300 -27.83 10.60 -3.94
C GLU A 300 -26.82 10.25 -2.83
N ILE A 301 -27.09 9.16 -2.12
CA ILE A 301 -26.20 8.55 -1.13
C ILE A 301 -25.81 7.16 -1.62
N SER A 302 -24.56 7.00 -2.08
CA SER A 302 -24.11 5.75 -2.67
C SER A 302 -23.80 4.68 -1.60
N PRO A 303 -23.70 3.39 -1.99
CA PRO A 303 -23.15 2.37 -1.11
C PRO A 303 -21.76 2.75 -0.58
N SER A 304 -20.87 3.29 -1.41
CA SER A 304 -19.54 3.73 -0.94
C SER A 304 -19.59 4.85 0.09
N ASN A 305 -20.58 5.76 0.05
CA ASN A 305 -20.79 6.74 1.12
C ASN A 305 -21.15 6.06 2.45
N ILE A 306 -22.01 5.04 2.41
CA ILE A 306 -22.39 4.27 3.62
C ILE A 306 -21.17 3.56 4.21
N PHE A 307 -20.37 2.87 3.39
CA PHE A 307 -19.15 2.21 3.86
C PHE A 307 -18.13 3.20 4.45
N ALA A 308 -17.95 4.37 3.82
CA ALA A 308 -17.06 5.42 4.33
C ALA A 308 -17.54 5.95 5.69
N CYS A 309 -18.84 6.28 5.80
CA CYS A 309 -19.42 6.75 7.07
C CYS A 309 -19.44 5.68 8.16
N ALA A 310 -19.50 4.39 7.80
CA ALA A 310 -19.42 3.30 8.77
C ALA A 310 -18.00 3.09 9.32
N ALA A 311 -16.99 3.35 8.49
CA ALA A 311 -15.59 3.13 8.83
C ALA A 311 -14.97 4.27 9.66
N ILE A 312 -15.44 5.52 9.45
CA ILE A 312 -15.04 6.73 10.20
C ILE A 312 -15.73 6.76 11.57
#